data_AF-A0A1J4Y557-F1
#
_entry.id   AF-A0A1J4Y557-F1
#
_cell.length_a   1.000
_cell.length_b   1.000
_cell.length_c   1.000
_cell.angle_alpha   90.00
_cell.angle_beta   90.00
_cell.angle_gamma   90.00
#
_symmetry.space_group_name_H-M   'P 1'
#
loop_
_entity.id
_entity.type
_entity.pdbx_description
1 polymer ?
#
loop_
_entity_poly.entity_id
_entity_poly.type
_entity_poly.pdbx_seq_one_letter_code
_entity_poly.pdbx_strand_id
1 'polypeptide(L)' 'MSAFTQSAPEVLILGTGRQTLFASPEIMAFMAEQHIGFECMDSRAAARTYNILVAEGRPVSIALLLPGARN' A
#
# COMPACT_ATOMS: atom_id res chain seq x y z
N MET A 1 11.76 14.92 -1.20
CA MET A 1 10.51 14.13 -1.25
C MET A 1 10.44 13.23 -0.02
N SER A 2 9.94 13.72 1.10
CA SER A 2 9.74 12.91 2.32
C SER A 2 8.25 12.94 2.69
N ALA A 3 7.43 12.13 2.01
CA ALA A 3 6.01 11.98 2.35
C ALA A 3 5.78 11.02 3.54
N PHE A 4 6.84 10.36 4.03
CA PHE A 4 6.79 9.38 5.11
C PHE A 4 7.79 9.77 6.20
N THR A 5 7.39 10.63 7.13
CA THR A 5 8.22 10.99 8.30
C THR A 5 7.38 10.86 9.55
N GLN A 6 7.50 9.69 10.20
CA GLN A 6 7.73 9.55 11.64
C GLN A 6 8.06 8.08 12.03
N SER A 7 7.61 7.09 11.25
CA SER A 7 8.02 5.68 11.36
C SER A 7 7.66 4.93 10.07
N ALA A 8 8.51 4.02 9.60
CA ALA A 8 8.17 3.15 8.48
C ALA A 8 7.03 2.19 8.89
N PRO A 9 6.04 1.91 8.02
CA PRO A 9 5.00 0.93 8.31
C PRO A 9 5.54 -0.49 8.25
N GLU A 10 4.92 -1.42 8.97
CA GLU A 10 5.16 -2.85 8.75
C GLU A 10 4.52 -3.33 7.43
N VAL A 11 3.40 -2.71 7.05
CA VAL A 11 2.66 -3.05 5.83
C VAL A 11 2.27 -1.79 5.07
N LEU A 12 2.58 -1.75 3.78
CA LEU A 12 2.09 -0.75 2.84
C LEU A 12 1.14 -1.42 1.83
N ILE A 13 -0.10 -0.96 1.80
CA ILE A 13 -1.10 -1.40 0.82
C ILE A 13 -1.20 -0.36 -0.30
N LEU A 14 -1.01 -0.79 -1.55
CA LEU A 14 -1.30 0.00 -2.73
C LEU A 14 -2.66 -0.40 -3.32
N GLY A 15 -3.64 0.49 -3.18
CA GLY A 15 -4.92 0.42 -3.88
C GLY A 15 -4.82 1.01 -5.27
N THR A 16 -4.98 0.20 -6.30
CA THR A 16 -4.70 0.54 -7.71
C THR A 16 -5.94 0.96 -8.51
N GLY A 17 -7.00 1.37 -7.81
CA GLY A 17 -8.24 1.83 -8.42
C GLY A 17 -9.24 0.70 -8.60
N ARG A 18 -9.68 0.46 -9.83
CA ARG A 18 -10.74 -0.53 -10.13
C ARG A 18 -10.24 -1.94 -10.40
N GLN A 19 -8.95 -2.08 -10.67
CA GLN A 19 -8.29 -3.33 -11.02
C GLN A 19 -6.99 -3.39 -10.26
N THR A 20 -6.56 -4.60 -9.90
CA THR A 20 -5.24 -4.82 -9.32
C THR A 20 -4.17 -4.62 -10.38
N LEU A 21 -3.23 -3.70 -10.12
CA LEU A 21 -1.99 -3.55 -10.87
C LEU A 21 -0.80 -3.75 -9.94
N PHE A 22 0.15 -4.57 -10.36
CA PHE A 22 1.35 -4.81 -9.57
C PHE A 22 2.38 -3.73 -9.81
N ALA A 23 3.11 -3.35 -8.77
CA ALA A 23 4.28 -2.50 -8.93
C ALA A 23 5.38 -3.24 -9.71
N SER A 24 6.35 -2.49 -10.21
CA SER A 24 7.49 -3.08 -10.90
C SER A 24 8.31 -3.95 -9.93
N PRO A 25 9.05 -4.96 -10.42
CA PRO A 25 9.89 -5.81 -9.59
C PRO A 25 10.89 -5.02 -8.74
N GLU A 26 11.41 -3.90 -9.24
CA GLU A 26 12.34 -3.03 -8.53
C GLU A 26 11.70 -2.40 -7.29
N ILE A 27 10.43 -1.99 -7.38
CA ILE A 27 9.67 -1.45 -6.23
C ILE A 27 9.41 -2.56 -5.22
N MET A 28 9.00 -3.75 -5.68
CA MET A 28 8.77 -4.90 -4.79
C MET A 28 10.04 -5.28 -4.03
N ALA A 29 11.18 -5.32 -4.73
CA ALA A 29 12.50 -5.62 -4.14
C ALA A 29 12.91 -4.56 -3.12
N PHE A 30 12.76 -3.28 -3.46
CA PHE A 30 13.05 -2.16 -2.55
C PHE A 30 12.23 -2.26 -1.25
N MET A 31 10.92 -2.53 -1.34
CA MET A 31 10.08 -2.68 -0.14
C MET A 31 10.51 -3.87 0.72
N ALA A 32 10.86 -4.99 0.09
CA ALA A 32 11.36 -6.17 0.79
C ALA A 32 12.70 -5.90 1.52
N GLU A 33 13.63 -5.18 0.90
CA GLU A 33 14.89 -4.76 1.53
C GLU A 33 14.66 -3.87 2.76
N GLN A 34 13.61 -3.06 2.74
CA GLN A 34 13.20 -2.24 3.88
C GLN A 34 12.37 -3.01 4.93
N HIS A 35 12.17 -4.32 4.74
CA HIS A 35 11.33 -5.17 5.60
C HIS A 35 9.87 -4.68 5.71
N ILE A 36 9.36 -4.06 4.64
CA ILE A 36 7.98 -3.59 4.54
C ILE A 36 7.17 -4.61 3.74
N GLY A 37 6.12 -5.18 4.34
CA GLY A 37 5.14 -5.99 3.62
C GLY A 37 4.40 -5.13 2.60
N PHE A 38 4.55 -5.43 1.31
CA PHE A 38 4.00 -4.59 0.24
C PHE A 38 2.98 -5.36 -0.61
N GLU A 39 1.74 -4.88 -0.60
CA GLU A 39 0.60 -5.56 -1.20
C GLU A 39 -0.11 -4.65 -2.22
N CYS A 40 -0.37 -5.18 -3.41
CA CYS A 40 -1.15 -4.49 -4.45
C CYS A 40 -2.53 -5.14 -4.60
N MET A 41 -3.58 -4.32 -4.57
CA MET A 41 -4.95 -4.78 -4.82
C MET A 41 -5.82 -3.64 -5.39
N ASP A 42 -7.05 -3.94 -5.80
CA ASP A 42 -8.01 -2.88 -6.14
C ASP A 42 -8.31 -2.01 -4.90
N SER A 43 -8.68 -0.74 -5.11
CA SER A 43 -8.84 0.24 -4.03
C SER A 43 -9.95 -0.13 -3.04
N ARG A 44 -10.96 -0.91 -3.46
CA ARG A 44 -12.04 -1.35 -2.56
C ARG A 44 -11.53 -2.43 -1.61
N ALA A 45 -10.81 -3.42 -2.13
CA ALA A 45 -10.14 -4.43 -1.31
C ALA A 45 -9.11 -3.77 -0.37
N ALA A 46 -8.31 -2.84 -0.89
CA ALA A 46 -7.28 -2.12 -0.12
C ALA A 46 -7.86 -1.42 1.11
N ALA A 47 -8.95 -0.66 0.93
CA ALA A 47 -9.61 0.04 2.03
C ALA A 47 -10.14 -0.92 3.10
N ARG A 48 -10.68 -2.08 2.70
CA ARG A 48 -11.15 -3.10 3.65
C ARG A 48 -10.00 -3.70 4.45
N THR A 49 -8.91 -4.09 3.78
CA THR A 49 -7.73 -4.69 4.43
C THR A 49 -7.05 -3.70 5.36
N TYR A 50 -6.92 -2.43 4.95
CA TYR A 50 -6.40 -1.37 5.81
C TYR A 50 -7.22 -1.23 7.10
N ASN A 51 -8.54 -1.19 7.01
CA ASN A 51 -9.39 -1.07 8.20
C ASN A 51 -9.24 -2.27 9.15
N ILE A 52 -9.05 -3.48 8.62
CA ILE A 52 -8.77 -4.68 9.42
C ILE A 52 -7.44 -4.51 10.15
N LEU A 53 -6.37 -4.16 9.45
CA LEU A 53 -5.03 -4.02 10.04
C LEU A 53 -4.96 -2.88 11.07
N VAL A 54 -5.67 -1.76 10.82
CA VAL A 54 -5.82 -0.69 11.81
C VAL A 54 -6.56 -1.18 13.05
N ALA A 55 -7.65 -1.94 12.89
CA ALA A 55 -8.39 -2.50 14.02
C ALA A 55 -7.57 -3.52 14.83
N GLU A 56 -6.63 -4.21 14.19
CA GLU A 56 -5.67 -5.12 14.84
C GLU A 56 -4.51 -4.38 15.53
N GLY A 57 -4.41 -3.04 15.38
CA GLY A 57 -3.32 -2.25 15.95
C GLY A 57 -1.98 -2.41 15.22
N ARG A 58 -2.00 -2.92 13.98
CA ARG A 58 -0.78 -3.09 13.18
C ARG A 58 -0.33 -1.77 12.54
N PRO A 59 0.98 -1.45 12.52
CA PRO A 59 1.51 -0.29 11.82
C PRO A 59 1.32 -0.43 10.30
N VAL A 60 0.20 0.08 9.78
CA VAL A 60 -0.17 0.00 8.36
C VAL A 60 -0.26 1.38 7.73
N SER A 61 0.22 1.49 6.50
CA SER A 61 -0.03 2.64 5.61
C SER A 61 -0.77 2.19 4.36
N ILE A 62 -1.52 3.10 3.75
CA ILE A 62 -2.25 2.85 2.52
C ILE A 62 -2.07 4.01 1.54
N ALA A 63 -1.86 3.67 0.26
CA ALA A 63 -1.88 4.60 -0.85
C ALA A 63 -3.01 4.19 -1.82
N LEU A 64 -3.92 5.10 -2.16
CA LEU A 64 -5.07 4.82 -3.02
C LEU A 64 -5.04 5.65 -4.29
N LEU A 65 -5.14 4.99 -5.44
CA LEU A 65 -5.46 5.65 -6.71
C LEU A 65 -6.96 5.98 -6.73
N LEU A 66 -7.27 7.24 -6.98
CA LEU A 66 -8.64 7.73 -7.08
C LEU A 66 -9.32 7.21 -8.36
N PRO A 67 -10.65 7.05 -8.36
CA PRO A 67 -11.41 6.71 -9.57
C PRO A 67 -11.27 7.85 -10.59
N GLY A 68 -10.33 7.70 -11.54
CA GLY A 68 -10.00 8.74 -12.53
C GLY A 68 -8.53 9.16 -12.55
N ALA A 69 -7.68 8.62 -11.66
CA ALA A 69 -6.24 8.66 -11.87
C ALA A 69 -5.93 7.92 -13.19
N ARG A 70 -5.28 8.63 -14.11
CA ARG A 70 -4.83 8.08 -15.39
C ARG A 70 -3.64 7.16 -15.09
N ASN A 71 -3.67 5.94 -15.60
CA ASN A 71 -2.49 5.08 -15.63
C ASN A 71 -1.52 5.58 -16.71
#